data_AF-A0A1J5LQS8-F1
#
_entry.id   AF-A0A1J5LQS8-F1
#
_cell.length_a   1.000
_cell.length_b   1.000
_cell.length_c   1.000
_cell.angle_alpha   90.00
_cell.angle_beta   90.00
_cell.angle_gamma   90.00
#
_symmetry.space_group_name_H-M   'P 1'
#
loop_
_entity.id
_entity.type
_entity.pdbx_description
1 polymer ?
#
loop_
_entity_poly.entity_id
_entity_poly.type
_entity_poly.pdbx_seq_one_letter_code
_entity_poly.pdbx_strand_id
1 'polypeptide(L)'
;MINFAAEISGQPFACDATFADIGSTDAAVRGTDFPLYVSGVEMIAADGTRSPVTLAESAFQHAGTALLDFEDGSTACANGTAPLNTGVVPPFLTAQRLI
;
A
#
# COMPACT_ATOMS: atom_id res chain seq x y z
N MET A 1 -7.65 -6.81 7.44
CA MET A 1 -6.83 -6.05 6.47
C MET A 1 -6.20 -4.90 7.23
N ILE A 2 -4.94 -4.60 6.92
CA ILE A 2 -4.20 -3.45 7.42
C ILE A 2 -4.06 -2.51 6.21
N ASN A 3 -4.69 -1.34 6.30
CA ASN A 3 -4.78 -0.40 5.18
C ASN A 3 -3.61 0.58 5.21
N PHE A 4 -3.19 1.01 4.02
CA PHE A 4 -2.18 2.03 3.80
C PHE A 4 -2.80 3.15 2.95
N ALA A 5 -2.34 4.38 3.17
CA ALA A 5 -2.67 5.52 2.33
C ALA A 5 -1.44 5.88 1.50
N ALA A 6 -1.62 6.02 0.19
CA ALA A 6 -0.64 6.63 -0.68
C ALA A 6 -0.92 8.13 -0.75
N GLU A 7 0.09 8.94 -0.45
CA GLU A 7 -0.05 10.40 -0.43
C GLU A 7 1.14 11.07 -1.10
N ILE A 8 0.87 12.16 -1.81
CA ILE A 8 1.88 13.10 -2.32
C ILE A 8 1.60 14.44 -1.66
N SER A 9 2.55 14.93 -0.85
CA SER A 9 2.40 16.18 -0.08
C SER A 9 1.14 16.21 0.82
N GLY A 10 0.80 15.07 1.43
CA GLY A 10 -0.37 14.94 2.30
C GLY A 10 -1.73 14.93 1.56
N GLN A 11 -1.72 14.92 0.22
CA GLN A 11 -2.91 14.70 -0.59
C GLN A 11 -2.99 13.23 -1.02
N PRO A 12 -4.16 12.57 -0.93
CA PRO A 12 -4.34 11.22 -1.45
C PRO A 12 -3.91 11.11 -2.91
N PHE A 13 -3.16 10.08 -3.23
CA PHE A 13 -2.78 9.77 -4.61
C PHE A 13 -4.03 9.43 -5.44
N ALA A 14 -4.10 9.97 -6.65
CA ALA A 14 -5.08 9.61 -7.67
C ALA A 14 -4.47 9.84 -9.06
N CYS A 15 -4.80 8.97 -10.01
CA CYS A 15 -4.22 9.02 -11.36
C CYS A 15 -4.65 10.25 -12.16
N ASP A 16 -5.80 10.84 -11.83
CA ASP A 16 -6.33 12.05 -12.46
C ASP A 16 -5.88 13.35 -11.76
N ALA A 17 -5.16 13.26 -10.64
CA ALA A 17 -4.70 14.40 -9.89
C ALA A 17 -3.43 15.05 -10.47
N THR A 18 -3.29 16.35 -10.19
CA THR A 18 -2.03 17.09 -10.33
C THR A 18 -1.68 17.66 -8.95
N PHE A 19 -0.47 17.37 -8.49
CA PHE A 19 0.04 17.79 -7.18
C PHE A 19 0.94 19.01 -7.38
N ALA A 20 0.57 20.14 -6.76
CA ALA A 20 1.33 21.38 -6.83
C ALA A 20 2.38 21.49 -5.71
N ASP A 21 3.21 22.52 -5.79
CA ASP A 21 4.15 22.93 -4.73
C ASP A 21 5.12 21.82 -4.31
N ILE A 22 5.55 21.00 -5.28
CA ILE A 22 6.47 19.89 -5.03
C ILE A 22 7.93 20.35 -5.18
N GLY A 23 8.71 20.14 -4.12
CA GLY A 23 10.14 20.41 -4.09
C GLY A 23 10.49 21.90 -4.02
N SER A 24 11.78 22.24 -4.19
CA SER A 24 12.26 23.63 -4.06
C SER A 24 11.94 24.54 -5.26
N THR A 25 11.29 24.01 -6.30
CA THR A 25 10.92 24.73 -7.52
C THR A 25 9.41 24.90 -7.66
N ASP A 26 8.64 24.52 -6.64
CA ASP A 26 7.18 24.56 -6.63
C ASP A 26 6.55 23.86 -7.86
N ALA A 27 7.08 22.68 -8.20
CA ALA A 27 6.67 21.98 -9.41
C ALA A 27 5.24 21.43 -9.30
N ALA A 28 4.50 21.50 -10.41
CA ALA A 28 3.27 20.74 -10.60
C ALA A 28 3.60 19.37 -11.21
N VAL A 29 3.25 18.28 -10.53
CA VAL A 29 3.56 16.91 -10.95
C VAL A 29 2.30 16.07 -11.05
N ARG A 30 2.31 15.08 -11.95
CA ARG A 30 1.29 14.03 -12.01
C ARG A 30 1.96 12.72 -11.65
N GLY A 31 1.36 11.97 -10.73
CA GLY A 31 1.81 10.62 -10.43
C GLY A 31 1.38 9.68 -11.55
N THR A 32 2.32 8.92 -12.09
CA THR A 32 2.06 8.00 -13.22
C THR A 32 2.08 6.54 -12.80
N ASP A 33 2.52 6.26 -11.57
CA ASP A 33 2.69 4.92 -11.03
C ASP A 33 2.84 5.03 -9.50
N PHE A 34 2.26 4.11 -8.72
CA PHE A 34 2.54 4.00 -7.28
C PHE A 34 2.42 2.57 -6.73
N PRO A 35 3.23 1.61 -7.22
CA PRO A 35 3.39 0.29 -6.65
C PRO A 35 4.45 0.29 -5.55
N LEU A 36 4.17 -0.41 -4.44
CA LEU A 36 5.12 -0.61 -3.35
C LEU A 36 5.12 -2.07 -2.90
N TYR A 37 6.27 -2.73 -3.02
CA TYR A 37 6.48 -4.05 -2.43
C TYR A 37 6.82 -3.92 -0.95
N VAL A 38 6.05 -4.60 -0.10
CA VAL A 38 6.30 -4.69 1.34
C VAL A 38 6.49 -6.15 1.75
N SER A 39 7.43 -6.40 2.67
CA SER A 39 7.72 -7.72 3.22
C SER A 39 8.16 -7.60 4.67
N GLY A 40 8.14 -8.71 5.42
CA GLY A 40 8.54 -8.70 6.83
C GLY A 40 7.64 -7.82 7.70
N VAL A 41 6.34 -7.81 7.42
CA VAL A 41 5.36 -6.99 8.16
C VAL A 41 5.31 -7.47 9.62
N GLU A 42 5.48 -6.55 10.58
CA GLU A 42 5.43 -6.81 12.01
C GLU A 42 4.45 -5.86 12.71
N MET A 43 3.73 -6.37 13.71
CA MET A 43 3.01 -5.56 14.68
C MET A 43 3.95 -5.18 15.81
N ILE A 44 3.94 -3.89 16.20
CA ILE A 44 4.74 -3.38 17.32
C ILE A 44 3.79 -3.01 18.45
N ALA A 45 3.93 -3.69 19.59
CA ALA A 45 3.18 -3.38 20.80
C ALA A 45 3.72 -2.11 21.49
N ALA A 46 2.95 -1.55 22.44
CA ALA A 46 3.34 -0.34 23.16
C ALA A 46 4.64 -0.49 23.98
N ASP A 47 4.99 -1.72 24.36
CA ASP A 47 6.24 -2.06 25.06
C ASP A 47 7.43 -2.32 24.12
N GLY A 48 7.23 -2.17 22.81
CA GLY A 48 8.24 -2.40 21.77
C GLY A 48 8.35 -3.85 21.30
N THR A 49 7.56 -4.78 21.83
CA THR A 49 7.53 -6.17 21.37
C THR A 49 7.06 -6.24 19.92
N ARG A 50 7.79 -6.98 19.08
CA ARG A 50 7.49 -7.19 17.66
C ARG A 50 6.88 -8.57 17.45
N SER A 51 5.79 -8.64 16.72
CA SER A 51 5.13 -9.91 16.34
C SER A 51 4.95 -9.95 14.83
N PRO A 52 5.49 -10.97 14.12
CA PRO A 52 5.37 -11.05 12.68
C PRO A 52 3.91 -11.23 12.25
N VAL A 53 3.54 -10.60 11.14
CA VAL A 53 2.25 -10.75 10.50
C VAL A 53 2.42 -11.71 9.32
N THR A 54 1.85 -12.91 9.45
CA THR A 54 1.69 -13.80 8.30
C THR A 54 0.76 -13.15 7.29
N LEU A 55 1.10 -13.18 6.02
CA LEU A 55 0.26 -12.68 4.93
C LEU A 55 -0.53 -13.82 4.30
N ALA A 56 -1.80 -13.58 3.96
CA ALA A 56 -2.60 -14.50 3.17
C ALA A 56 -2.09 -14.58 1.73
N GLU A 57 -2.20 -15.74 1.08
CA GLU A 57 -1.87 -15.89 -0.34
C GLU A 57 -2.98 -15.29 -1.23
N SER A 58 -2.61 -14.51 -2.24
CA SER A 58 -3.53 -13.87 -3.20
C SER A 58 -2.77 -13.43 -4.47
N ALA A 59 -3.48 -12.82 -5.43
CA ALA A 59 -2.84 -12.19 -6.58
C ALA A 59 -1.87 -11.04 -6.20
N PHE A 60 -2.08 -10.40 -5.05
CA PHE A 60 -1.25 -9.28 -4.57
C PHE A 60 -0.30 -9.67 -3.44
N GLN A 61 -0.35 -10.91 -2.96
CA GLN A 61 0.45 -11.35 -1.83
C GLN A 61 0.93 -12.78 -2.04
N HIS A 62 2.25 -12.95 -2.03
CA HIS A 62 2.86 -14.24 -2.24
C HIS A 62 4.13 -14.38 -1.42
N ALA A 63 4.28 -15.52 -0.74
CA ALA A 63 5.50 -15.88 -0.01
C ALA A 63 5.97 -14.80 0.98
N GLY A 64 5.02 -14.18 1.70
CA GLY A 64 5.31 -13.15 2.70
C GLY A 64 5.65 -11.76 2.15
N THR A 65 5.47 -11.54 0.84
CA THR A 65 5.57 -10.23 0.19
C THR A 65 4.20 -9.80 -0.31
N ALA A 66 3.84 -8.53 -0.14
CA ALA A 66 2.65 -7.93 -0.73
C ALA A 66 3.04 -6.81 -1.69
N LEU A 67 2.35 -6.73 -2.82
CA LEU A 67 2.34 -5.56 -3.68
C LEU A 67 1.18 -4.67 -3.22
N LEU A 68 1.49 -3.54 -2.57
CA LEU A 68 0.53 -2.46 -2.41
C LEU A 68 0.46 -1.69 -3.72
N ASP A 69 -0.74 -1.52 -4.25
CA ASP A 69 -0.96 -0.91 -5.56
C ASP A 69 -2.05 0.16 -5.46
N PHE A 70 -1.68 1.40 -5.82
CA PHE A 70 -2.52 2.58 -5.67
C PHE A 70 -2.84 3.25 -7.01
N GLU A 71 -2.33 2.73 -8.12
CA GLU A 71 -2.63 3.21 -9.47
C GLU A 71 -3.75 2.37 -10.10
N ASP A 72 -4.71 3.03 -10.77
CA ASP A 72 -5.92 2.39 -11.29
C ASP A 72 -5.90 2.24 -12.82
N GLY A 73 -4.73 2.31 -13.45
CA GLY A 73 -4.55 2.22 -14.89
C GLY A 73 -5.20 3.34 -15.69
N SER A 74 -5.77 4.36 -15.04
CA SER A 74 -6.47 5.46 -15.71
C SER A 74 -5.53 6.65 -15.98
N THR A 75 -5.92 7.53 -16.90
CA THR A 75 -5.36 8.89 -17.04
C THR A 75 -3.82 8.97 -17.00
N ALA A 76 -3.19 9.51 -15.95
CA ALA A 76 -1.73 9.59 -15.86
C ALA A 76 -1.06 8.23 -15.67
N CYS A 77 -1.80 7.26 -15.13
CA CYS A 77 -1.39 5.88 -14.89
C CYS A 77 -1.70 4.94 -16.06
N ALA A 78 -1.88 5.46 -17.28
CA ALA A 78 -2.31 4.66 -18.44
C ALA A 78 -1.42 3.46 -18.82
N ASN A 79 -0.22 3.36 -18.26
CA ASN A 79 0.70 2.22 -18.45
C ASN A 79 0.55 1.12 -17.38
N GLY A 80 -0.33 1.33 -16.39
CA GLY A 80 -0.56 0.43 -15.27
C GLY A 80 -1.76 -0.50 -15.45
N THR A 81 -2.35 -0.92 -14.34
CA THR A 81 -3.47 -1.87 -14.29
C THR A 81 -4.64 -1.35 -13.45
N ALA A 82 -5.86 -1.76 -13.80
CA ALA A 82 -7.06 -1.32 -13.07
C ALA A 82 -7.19 -1.83 -11.61
N PRO A 83 -6.75 -3.05 -11.27
CA PRO A 83 -6.88 -3.56 -9.91
C PRO A 83 -6.03 -2.81 -8.88
N LEU A 84 -6.65 -2.33 -7.80
CA LEU A 84 -5.97 -1.73 -6.65
C LEU A 84 -5.71 -2.75 -5.53
N ASN A 85 -4.64 -2.53 -4.76
CA ASN A 85 -4.41 -3.19 -3.48
C ASN A 85 -3.88 -2.22 -2.42
N THR A 86 -4.79 -1.62 -1.65
CA THR A 86 -4.45 -0.58 -0.66
C THR A 86 -4.13 -1.12 0.74
N GLY A 87 -3.86 -2.42 0.86
CA GLY A 87 -3.53 -2.99 2.16
C GLY A 87 -2.95 -4.38 2.11
N VAL A 88 -2.50 -4.82 3.29
CA VAL A 88 -2.08 -6.21 3.49
C VAL A 88 -3.15 -6.99 4.24
N VAL A 89 -3.35 -8.23 3.85
CA VAL A 89 -4.36 -9.13 4.39
C VAL A 89 -3.65 -10.26 5.12
N PRO A 90 -3.74 -10.34 6.45
CA PRO A 90 -3.35 -11.53 7.19
C PRO A 90 -4.26 -12.71 6.83
N PRO A 91 -3.84 -13.98 7.03
CA PRO A 91 -4.74 -15.10 6.88
C PRO A 91 -5.94 -14.91 7.80
N PHE A 92 -7.12 -15.37 7.37
CA PHE A 92 -8.32 -15.35 8.20
C PHE A 92 -7.96 -15.92 9.58
N LEU A 93 -8.19 -15.14 10.64
CA LEU A 93 -8.13 -15.67 11.99
C LEU A 93 -9.27 -16.68 12.12
N THR A 94 -9.03 -17.96 11.84
CA THR A 94 -9.60 -18.97 12.72
C THR A 94 -9.02 -18.62 14.07
N ALA A 95 -9.84 -18.04 14.95
CA ALA A 95 -9.43 -17.68 16.30
C ALA A 95 -8.56 -18.81 16.85
N GLN A 96 -7.25 -18.53 16.96
CA GLN A 96 -6.37 -19.36 17.75
C GLN A 96 -7.05 -19.39 19.11
N ARG A 97 -7.58 -20.55 19.51
CA ARG A 97 -8.03 -20.78 20.87
C ARG A 97 -6.87 -20.36 21.76
N LEU A 98 -6.98 -19.16 22.33
CA LEU A 98 -6.32 -18.86 23.57
C LEU A 98 -6.94 -19.84 24.57
N ILE A 99 -6.02 -20.51 25.25
CA ILE A 99 -6.21 -21.51 26.27
C ILE A 99 -7.19 -20.97 27.32
#